data_AF-A0A496BJ51-F1
#
_entry.id   AF-A0A496BJ51-F1
#
_cell.length_a   1.000
_cell.length_b   1.000
_cell.length_c   1.000
_cell.angle_alpha   90.00
_cell.angle_beta   90.00
_cell.angle_gamma   90.00
#
_symmetry.space_group_name_H-M   'P 1'
#
loop_
_entity.id
_entity.type
_entity.pdbx_description
1 polymer ?
#
loop_
_entity_poly.entity_id
_entity_poly.type
_entity_poly.pdbx_seq_one_letter_code
_entity_poly.pdbx_strand_id
1 'polypeptide(L)'
;MPKKPIEHYQHPDKRANIPTQELSGLAEEAETHPETTLYPRDTSLDPQLVWKGKDEQDENALGVHAVPIYAQEHIQPEAIIQMLRKMAIEENSQTEPLFEGFSALELEERVEFYQHEQNWNNRLILGDSLLVMNSLAEKEA
;
A
#
# COMPACT_ATOMS: atom_id res chain seq x y z
N MET A 1 27.84 11.79 -23.84
CA MET A 1 27.85 12.44 -22.51
C MET A 1 27.97 11.36 -21.45
N PRO A 2 28.74 11.55 -20.37
CA PRO A 2 28.78 10.57 -19.28
C PRO A 2 27.38 10.44 -18.67
N LYS A 3 26.85 9.21 -18.62
CA LYS A 3 25.52 8.95 -18.05
C LYS A 3 25.61 9.10 -16.53
N LYS A 4 24.79 9.96 -15.94
CA LYS A 4 24.66 10.08 -14.47
C LYS A 4 24.26 8.71 -13.89
N PRO A 5 24.93 8.20 -12.84
CA PRO A 5 24.49 6.98 -12.17
C PRO A 5 23.04 7.13 -11.69
N ILE A 6 22.27 6.04 -11.75
CA ILE A 6 20.92 6.00 -11.19
C ILE A 6 21.09 5.46 -9.78
N GLU A 7 20.58 6.19 -8.81
CA GLU A 7 20.56 5.78 -7.41
C GLU A 7 19.11 5.50 -7.03
N HIS A 8 18.91 4.45 -6.23
CA HIS A 8 17.61 4.07 -5.69
C HIS A 8 17.73 3.91 -4.18
N TYR A 9 16.75 4.45 -3.45
CA TYR A 9 16.65 4.28 -2.02
C TYR A 9 15.95 2.95 -1.69
N GLN A 10 16.69 2.04 -1.06
CA GLN A 10 16.13 0.83 -0.45
C GLN A 10 15.85 1.12 1.02
N HIS A 11 14.61 0.90 1.43
CA HIS A 11 14.25 1.00 2.83
C HIS A 11 14.69 -0.30 3.55
N PRO A 12 15.38 -0.21 4.71
CA PRO A 12 15.97 -1.38 5.36
C PRO A 12 14.94 -2.29 6.05
N ASP A 13 13.81 -1.71 6.46
CA ASP A 13 12.78 -2.45 7.19
C ASP A 13 11.98 -3.39 6.28
N LYS A 14 11.29 -4.34 6.91
CA LYS A 14 10.36 -5.24 6.24
C LYS A 14 8.92 -4.81 6.52
N ARG A 15 7.99 -5.35 5.74
CA ARG A 15 6.56 -5.10 5.89
C ARG A 15 5.78 -6.38 5.67
N ALA A 16 4.63 -6.50 6.32
CA ALA A 16 3.69 -7.59 6.08
C ALA A 16 3.30 -7.72 4.59
N ASN A 17 3.10 -8.95 4.14
CA ASN A 17 2.60 -9.26 2.81
C ASN A 17 1.12 -8.87 2.70
N ILE A 18 0.77 -8.21 1.60
CA ILE A 18 -0.62 -7.82 1.32
C ILE A 18 -1.10 -8.50 0.05
N PRO A 19 -2.41 -8.76 -0.08
CA PRO A 19 -2.94 -9.37 -1.29
C PRO A 19 -2.70 -8.49 -2.52
N THR A 20 -2.39 -9.13 -3.65
CA THR A 20 -2.44 -8.48 -4.96
C THR A 20 -3.87 -8.50 -5.49
N GLN A 21 -4.17 -7.67 -6.50
CA GLN A 21 -5.50 -7.68 -7.11
C GLN A 21 -5.88 -9.06 -7.68
N GLU A 22 -4.92 -9.82 -8.22
CA GLU A 22 -5.16 -11.16 -8.76
C GLU A 22 -5.54 -12.18 -7.67
N LEU A 23 -5.06 -11.97 -6.45
CA LEU A 23 -5.32 -12.82 -5.30
C LEU A 23 -6.49 -12.32 -4.45
N SER A 24 -7.24 -11.30 -4.89
CA SER A 24 -8.30 -10.71 -4.09
C SER A 24 -9.41 -11.69 -3.71
N GLY A 25 -9.70 -12.67 -4.56
CA GLY A 25 -10.68 -13.72 -4.27
C GLY A 25 -10.32 -14.59 -3.06
N LEU A 26 -9.04 -14.62 -2.64
CA LEU A 26 -8.61 -15.33 -1.43
C LEU A 26 -8.79 -14.50 -0.16
N ALA A 27 -9.00 -13.19 -0.28
CA ALA A 27 -9.19 -12.27 0.84
C ALA A 27 -10.68 -11.91 1.09
N GLU A 28 -11.61 -12.53 0.36
CA GLU A 28 -13.05 -12.20 0.34
C GLU A 28 -13.74 -12.37 1.72
N GLU A 29 -13.29 -13.32 2.54
CA GLU A 29 -13.83 -13.51 3.90
C GLU A 29 -13.53 -12.30 4.80
N ALA A 30 -12.30 -11.77 4.72
CA ALA A 30 -11.88 -10.59 5.47
C ALA A 30 -12.53 -9.29 4.95
N GLU A 31 -12.99 -9.26 3.69
CA GLU A 31 -13.81 -8.17 3.15
C GLU A 31 -15.26 -8.23 3.64
N THR A 32 -15.82 -9.44 3.75
CA THR A 32 -17.23 -9.65 4.10
C THR A 32 -17.50 -9.37 5.58
N HIS A 33 -16.50 -9.57 6.44
CA HIS A 33 -16.58 -9.34 7.87
C HIS A 33 -15.43 -8.45 8.37
N PRO A 34 -15.39 -7.16 8.00
CA PRO A 34 -14.32 -6.28 8.39
C PRO A 34 -14.46 -5.86 9.85
N GLU A 35 -13.34 -5.83 10.56
CA GLU A 35 -13.28 -5.23 11.89
C GLU A 35 -13.57 -3.72 11.79
N THR A 36 -14.21 -3.16 12.82
CA THR A 36 -14.56 -1.73 12.85
C THR A 36 -13.82 -1.05 13.98
N THR A 37 -12.96 -0.11 13.61
CA THR A 37 -12.24 0.75 14.56
C THR A 37 -13.08 1.98 14.83
N LEU A 38 -13.23 2.32 16.10
CA LEU A 38 -13.96 3.51 16.53
C LEU A 38 -12.97 4.61 16.89
N TYR A 39 -13.04 5.74 16.20
CA TYR A 39 -12.23 6.92 16.50
C TYR A 39 -13.06 7.96 17.26
N PRO A 40 -12.86 8.10 18.58
CA PRO A 40 -13.50 9.17 19.33
C PRO A 40 -12.87 10.51 18.98
N ARG A 41 -13.69 11.57 18.95
CA ARG A 41 -13.21 12.94 18.78
C ARG A 41 -12.50 13.39 20.05
N ASP A 42 -11.25 13.82 19.93
CA ASP A 42 -10.48 14.38 21.05
C ASP A 42 -10.72 15.89 21.14
N THR A 43 -11.49 16.31 22.15
CA THR A 43 -11.81 17.71 22.43
C THR A 43 -10.69 18.45 23.15
N SER A 44 -9.61 17.77 23.56
CA SER A 44 -8.50 18.37 24.31
C SER A 44 -7.40 18.97 23.42
N LEU A 45 -7.38 18.64 22.11
CA LEU A 45 -6.38 19.09 21.14
C LEU A 45 -6.56 20.57 20.69
N ASP A 46 -6.79 21.47 21.63
CA ASP A 46 -7.20 22.86 21.39
C ASP A 46 -6.05 23.85 21.11
N PRO A 47 -6.31 24.93 20.33
CA PRO A 47 -7.63 25.43 19.91
C PRO A 47 -8.14 24.93 18.53
N GLN A 48 -9.40 24.49 18.47
CA GLN A 48 -10.09 24.12 17.22
C GLN A 48 -11.24 25.07 16.85
N LEU A 49 -11.43 25.31 15.54
CA LEU A 49 -12.61 26.00 15.01
C LEU A 49 -13.68 24.96 14.65
N VAL A 50 -14.74 24.91 15.45
CA VAL A 50 -15.86 23.95 15.28
C VAL A 50 -17.15 24.70 14.97
N TRP A 51 -17.90 24.21 14.00
CA TRP A 51 -19.21 24.76 13.66
C TRP A 51 -20.20 24.51 14.80
N LYS A 52 -21.04 25.51 15.10
CA LYS A 52 -22.07 25.40 16.14
C LYS A 52 -23.00 24.21 15.86
N GLY A 53 -23.13 23.30 16.83
CA GLY A 53 -23.97 22.10 16.74
C GLY A 53 -23.34 20.93 15.97
N LYS A 54 -22.08 21.04 15.53
CA LYS A 54 -21.39 19.91 14.86
C LYS A 54 -21.04 18.78 15.83
N ASP A 55 -20.69 19.11 17.07
CA ASP A 55 -20.41 18.10 18.09
C ASP A 55 -21.67 17.30 18.46
N GLU A 56 -22.86 17.93 18.47
CA GLU A 56 -24.16 17.26 18.69
C GLU A 56 -24.54 16.35 17.50
N GLN A 57 -24.17 16.73 16.28
CA GLN A 57 -24.39 15.91 15.08
C GLN A 57 -23.43 14.72 14.99
N ASP A 58 -22.20 14.90 15.46
CA ASP A 58 -21.15 13.90 15.45
C ASP A 58 -20.94 13.28 16.85
N GLU A 59 -22.02 13.14 17.64
CA GLU A 59 -21.98 12.58 19.01
C GLU A 59 -21.45 11.15 19.06
N ASN A 60 -21.63 10.39 17.98
CA ASN A 60 -21.19 9.01 17.87
C ASN A 60 -19.75 8.95 17.37
N ALA A 61 -18.99 7.99 17.89
CA ALA A 61 -17.64 7.73 17.40
C ALA A 61 -17.65 7.41 15.90
N LEU A 62 -16.64 7.91 15.19
CA LEU A 62 -16.46 7.61 13.77
C LEU A 62 -16.01 6.15 13.63
N GLY A 63 -16.92 5.29 13.17
CA GLY A 63 -16.60 3.90 12.83
C GLY A 63 -15.99 3.80 11.45
N VAL A 64 -14.80 3.20 11.37
CA VAL A 64 -14.07 2.97 10.11
C VAL A 64 -13.74 1.49 10.00
N HIS A 65 -14.01 0.90 8.84
CA HIS A 65 -13.74 -0.51 8.60
C HIS A 65 -12.25 -0.75 8.29
N ALA A 66 -11.69 -1.81 8.84
CA ALA A 66 -10.35 -2.32 8.54
C ALA A 66 -10.45 -3.43 7.49
N VAL A 67 -10.36 -3.03 6.22
CA VAL A 67 -10.49 -3.92 5.05
C VAL A 67 -9.14 -4.38 4.53
N PRO A 68 -9.06 -5.48 3.77
CA PRO A 68 -7.83 -5.84 3.07
C PRO A 68 -7.33 -4.72 2.15
N ILE A 69 -6.03 -4.46 2.22
CA ILE A 69 -5.32 -3.50 1.37
C ILE A 69 -4.75 -4.25 0.18
N TYR A 70 -5.16 -3.85 -1.03
CA TYR A 70 -4.67 -4.47 -2.26
C TYR A 70 -3.50 -3.71 -2.86
N ALA A 71 -2.40 -4.41 -3.10
CA ALA A 71 -1.34 -3.93 -3.95
C ALA A 71 -1.78 -4.10 -5.41
N GLN A 72 -1.88 -2.98 -6.13
CA GLN A 72 -2.20 -2.99 -7.56
C GLN A 72 -0.93 -3.22 -8.37
N GLU A 73 0.10 -2.41 -8.10
CA GLU A 73 1.36 -2.45 -8.83
C GLU A 73 2.54 -2.24 -7.88
N HIS A 74 3.64 -2.95 -8.15
CA HIS A 74 4.94 -2.69 -7.57
C HIS A 74 5.76 -1.84 -8.55
N ILE A 75 6.26 -0.70 -8.08
CA ILE A 75 6.98 0.26 -8.93
C ILE A 75 8.47 0.22 -8.58
N GLN A 76 9.31 -0.09 -9.57
CA GLN A 76 10.77 0.05 -9.51
C GLN A 76 11.24 1.16 -10.48
N PRO A 77 11.35 2.41 -10.00
CA PRO A 77 11.72 3.54 -10.86
C PRO A 77 13.09 3.36 -11.53
N GLU A 78 14.05 2.73 -10.84
CA GLU A 78 15.38 2.48 -11.39
C GLU A 78 15.32 1.57 -12.64
N ALA A 79 14.60 0.45 -12.57
CA ALA A 79 14.45 -0.48 -13.68
C ALA A 79 13.83 0.20 -14.90
N ILE A 80 12.79 1.03 -14.69
CA ILE A 80 12.13 1.82 -15.73
C ILE A 80 13.13 2.78 -16.40
N ILE A 81 13.90 3.54 -15.61
CA ILE A 81 14.88 4.51 -16.15
C ILE A 81 16.01 3.77 -16.89
N GLN A 82 16.49 2.65 -16.36
CA GLN A 82 17.51 1.84 -17.02
C GLN A 82 17.02 1.29 -18.37
N MET A 83 15.79 0.76 -18.41
CA MET A 83 15.15 0.29 -19.64
C MET A 83 15.04 1.42 -20.67
N LEU A 84 14.51 2.59 -20.29
CA LEU A 84 14.39 3.74 -21.19
C LEU A 84 15.75 4.17 -21.75
N ARG A 85 16.81 4.11 -20.93
CA ARG A 85 18.20 4.42 -21.37
C ARG A 85 18.78 3.38 -22.32
N LYS A 86 18.35 2.12 -22.25
CA LYS A 86 18.75 1.04 -23.19
C LYS A 86 18.01 1.22 -24.52
N MET A 87 16.69 1.40 -24.47
CA MET A 87 15.85 1.64 -25.65
C MET A 87 16.29 2.87 -26.45
N ALA A 88 16.76 3.93 -25.79
CA ALA A 88 17.27 5.12 -26.47
C ALA A 88 18.60 4.89 -27.25
N ILE A 89 19.30 3.78 -27.00
CA ILE A 89 20.56 3.43 -27.69
C ILE A 89 20.33 2.32 -28.72
N GLU A 90 19.50 1.34 -28.37
CA GLU A 90 19.28 0.14 -29.16
C GLU A 90 17.79 0.04 -29.57
N GLU A 91 17.52 0.33 -30.86
CA GLU A 91 16.17 0.35 -31.48
C GLU A 91 15.40 -0.98 -31.40
N ASN A 92 16.06 -2.08 -31.00
CA ASN A 92 15.50 -3.44 -30.92
C ASN A 92 15.72 -4.11 -29.55
N SER A 93 15.92 -3.31 -28.50
CA SER A 93 16.01 -3.84 -27.13
C SER A 93 14.69 -4.51 -26.76
N GLN A 94 14.72 -5.82 -26.48
CA GLN A 94 13.57 -6.49 -25.87
C GLN A 94 13.22 -5.80 -24.55
N THR A 95 11.93 -5.58 -24.32
CA THR A 95 11.42 -5.06 -23.05
C THR A 95 11.73 -6.08 -21.97
N GLU A 96 12.64 -5.76 -21.06
CA GLU A 96 12.87 -6.53 -19.84
C GLU A 96 11.54 -6.60 -19.05
N PRO A 97 11.24 -7.72 -18.38
CA PRO A 97 10.04 -7.81 -17.56
C PRO A 97 10.14 -6.80 -16.42
N LEU A 98 9.42 -5.69 -16.56
CA LEU A 98 9.39 -4.60 -15.58
C LEU A 98 8.60 -4.96 -14.32
N PHE A 99 7.81 -6.04 -14.40
CA PHE A 99 6.78 -6.39 -13.41
C PHE A 99 6.97 -7.79 -12.78
N GLU A 100 8.11 -8.45 -13.00
CA GLU A 100 8.36 -9.79 -12.48
C GLU A 100 9.42 -9.78 -11.35
N GLY A 101 9.35 -10.75 -10.44
CA GLY A 101 10.41 -11.01 -9.45
C GLY A 101 10.39 -10.16 -8.17
N PHE A 102 9.25 -9.56 -7.80
CA PHE A 102 9.18 -8.61 -6.68
C PHE A 102 9.05 -9.20 -5.28
N SER A 103 8.64 -10.46 -5.16
CA SER A 103 8.41 -11.09 -3.86
C SER A 103 9.52 -12.11 -3.57
N ALA A 104 10.13 -11.95 -2.41
CA ALA A 104 11.11 -12.90 -1.86
C ALA A 104 10.44 -14.11 -1.17
N LEU A 105 9.10 -14.15 -1.15
CA LEU A 105 8.30 -15.21 -0.53
C LEU A 105 8.00 -16.33 -1.53
N GLU A 106 7.91 -17.56 -1.00
CA GLU A 106 7.43 -18.73 -1.73
C GLU A 106 5.93 -18.60 -2.06
N LEU A 107 5.42 -19.43 -2.99
CA LEU A 107 4.04 -19.30 -3.47
C LEU A 107 3.01 -19.45 -2.34
N GLU A 108 3.24 -20.40 -1.42
CA GLU A 108 2.37 -20.68 -0.29
C GLU A 108 2.33 -19.51 0.71
N GLU A 109 3.47 -18.87 0.96
CA GLU A 109 3.56 -17.72 1.85
C GLU A 109 2.88 -16.48 1.26
N ARG A 110 2.78 -16.38 -0.08
CA ARG A 110 2.12 -15.26 -0.76
C ARG A 110 0.61 -15.22 -0.55
N VAL A 111 -0.02 -16.35 -0.25
CA VAL A 111 -1.48 -16.42 -0.01
C VAL A 111 -1.86 -16.26 1.46
N GLU A 112 -0.89 -16.39 2.37
CA GLU A 112 -1.07 -16.16 3.80
C GLU A 112 -0.90 -14.67 4.12
N PHE A 113 -1.90 -13.85 3.76
CA PHE A 113 -1.83 -12.39 3.88
C PHE A 113 -1.65 -11.92 5.33
N TYR A 114 -0.84 -10.86 5.49
CA TYR A 114 -0.47 -10.22 6.75
C TYR A 114 0.30 -11.11 7.76
N GLN A 115 0.73 -12.31 7.35
CA GLN A 115 1.44 -13.24 8.24
C GLN A 115 2.96 -13.27 7.99
N HIS A 116 3.38 -12.89 6.78
CA HIS A 116 4.77 -13.00 6.35
C HIS A 116 5.36 -11.64 6.03
N GLU A 117 6.63 -11.46 6.38
CA GLU A 117 7.36 -10.24 6.08
C GLU A 117 8.02 -10.30 4.70
N GLN A 118 7.84 -9.25 3.92
CA GLN A 118 8.53 -9.02 2.65
C GLN A 118 9.36 -7.74 2.69
N ASN A 119 10.27 -7.61 1.72
CA ASN A 119 11.07 -6.40 1.57
C ASN A 119 10.15 -5.19 1.31
N TRP A 120 10.50 -4.06 1.90
CA TRP A 120 9.76 -2.84 1.69
C TRP A 120 9.83 -2.39 0.23
N ASN A 121 8.67 -2.13 -0.35
CA ASN A 121 8.54 -1.66 -1.71
C ASN A 121 7.52 -0.52 -1.82
N ASN A 122 7.64 0.25 -2.90
CA ASN A 122 6.66 1.27 -3.23
C ASN A 122 5.44 0.59 -3.88
N ARG A 123 4.24 0.97 -3.42
CA ARG A 123 2.96 0.43 -3.89
C ARG A 123 1.99 1.54 -4.23
N LEU A 124 1.18 1.32 -5.24
CA LEU A 124 -0.01 2.10 -5.52
C LEU A 124 -1.23 1.39 -4.91
N ILE A 125 -1.97 2.09 -4.05
CA ILE A 125 -3.21 1.60 -3.45
C ILE A 125 -4.36 2.46 -3.98
N LEU A 126 -5.40 1.81 -4.49
CA LEU A 126 -6.64 2.46 -4.94
C LEU A 126 -7.73 2.21 -3.90
N GLY A 127 -8.32 3.29 -3.36
CA GLY A 127 -9.42 3.18 -2.39
C GLY A 127 -9.79 4.51 -1.76
N ASP A 128 -10.81 4.46 -0.89
CA ASP A 128 -11.14 5.58 -0.01
C ASP A 128 -10.01 5.82 1.00
N SER A 129 -9.56 7.07 1.12
CA SER A 129 -8.38 7.38 1.94
C SER A 129 -8.56 7.08 3.42
N LEU A 130 -9.79 7.26 3.96
CA LEU A 130 -10.06 7.00 5.37
C LEU A 130 -10.00 5.49 5.65
N LEU A 131 -10.64 4.70 4.79
CA LEU A 131 -10.58 3.23 4.89
C LEU A 131 -9.17 2.69 4.71
N VAL A 132 -8.42 3.21 3.73
CA VAL A 132 -7.03 2.78 3.48
C VAL A 132 -6.14 3.09 4.67
N MET A 133 -6.18 4.32 5.21
CA MET A 133 -5.33 4.70 6.34
C MET A 133 -5.68 3.93 7.62
N ASN A 134 -6.97 3.72 7.90
CA ASN A 134 -7.41 2.87 9.02
C ASN A 134 -6.92 1.43 8.84
N SER A 135 -7.11 0.86 7.67
CA SER A 135 -6.68 -0.51 7.38
C SER A 135 -5.17 -0.67 7.50
N LEU A 136 -4.40 0.34 7.08
CA LEU A 136 -2.93 0.35 7.24
C LEU A 136 -2.55 0.34 8.72
N ALA A 137 -3.22 1.15 9.52
CA ALA A 137 -2.96 1.24 10.95
C ALA A 137 -3.31 -0.04 11.70
N GLU A 138 -4.41 -0.72 11.34
CA GLU A 138 -4.84 -1.92 12.07
C GLU A 138 -4.16 -3.20 11.56
N LYS A 139 -3.87 -3.30 10.25
CA LYS A 139 -3.34 -4.54 9.65
C LYS A 139 -1.83 -4.55 9.44
N GLU A 140 -1.17 -3.39 9.44
CA GLU A 140 0.29 -3.27 9.22
C GLU A 140 1.04 -2.51 10.32
N ALA A 141 0.43 -2.34 11.51
CA ALA A 141 1.10 -1.72 12.67
C ALA A 141 2.29 -2.51 13.22
#